data_AF-A0A6N6N792-F1
#
_entry.id   AF-A0A6N6N792-F1
#
_cell.length_a   1.000
_cell.length_b   1.000
_cell.length_c   1.000
_cell.angle_alpha   90.00
_cell.angle_beta   90.00
_cell.angle_gamma   90.00
#
_symmetry.space_group_name_H-M   'P 1'
#
loop_
_entity.id
_entity.type
_entity.pdbx_description
1 polymer ?
#
loop_
_entity_poly.entity_id
_entity_poly.type
_entity_poly.pdbx_seq_one_letter_code
_entity_poly.pdbx_strand_id
1 'polypeptide(L)'
;MQRKAIILILLTFLLIGFAGFGCAGQHDQAMYSLSVELNKLTTAAEGYEHYMKPDPGMSDEEFLKNATEHDPGLLKPFESYKLNVERQDGHVSILVCTPDGHQALLQDVGCTNQFDQHLWQSEPAIPCESVQDGFSVCGAN
;
A
#
# COMPACT_ATOMS: atom_id res chain seq x y z
N MET A 1 -1.49 36.77 -46.40
CA MET A 1 -0.55 36.58 -45.28
C MET A 1 -1.22 36.12 -43.98
N GLN A 2 -2.36 36.69 -43.59
CA GLN A 2 -3.10 36.40 -42.33
C GLN A 2 -3.46 34.92 -42.11
N ARG A 3 -3.93 34.19 -43.13
CA ARG A 3 -4.30 32.76 -43.01
C ARG A 3 -3.12 31.83 -42.72
N LYS A 4 -1.92 32.16 -43.22
CA LYS A 4 -0.71 31.36 -42.97
C LYS A 4 -0.20 31.53 -41.53
N ALA A 5 -0.37 32.73 -40.96
CA ALA A 5 -0.01 33.01 -39.57
C ALA A 5 -0.93 32.28 -38.58
N ILE A 6 -2.24 32.21 -38.85
CA ILE A 6 -3.20 31.49 -38.00
C ILE A 6 -2.92 29.98 -37.97
N ILE A 7 -2.57 29.38 -39.11
CA ILE A 7 -2.23 27.95 -39.19
C ILE A 7 -0.93 27.64 -38.41
N LEU A 8 0.06 28.53 -38.47
CA LEU A 8 1.32 28.39 -37.73
C LEU A 8 1.14 28.51 -36.20
N ILE A 9 0.23 29.38 -35.76
CA ILE A 9 -0.11 29.55 -34.33
C ILE A 9 -0.85 28.32 -33.79
N LEU A 10 -1.78 27.75 -34.57
CA LEU A 10 -2.50 26.53 -34.17
C LEU A 10 -1.58 25.30 -34.08
N LEU A 11 -0.60 25.19 -34.99
CA LEU A 11 0.41 24.11 -34.96
C LEU A 11 1.38 24.23 -33.78
N THR A 12 1.69 25.45 -33.32
CA THR A 12 2.57 25.66 -32.16
C THR A 12 1.85 25.39 -30.84
N PHE A 13 0.55 25.68 -30.73
CA PHE A 13 -0.23 25.28 -29.54
C PHE A 13 -0.43 23.76 -29.43
N LEU A 14 -0.53 23.04 -30.55
CA LEU A 14 -0.69 21.59 -30.55
C LEU A 14 0.57 20.84 -30.05
N LEU A 15 1.76 21.41 -30.24
CA LEU A 15 3.03 20.78 -29.83
C LEU A 15 3.41 21.00 -28.37
N ILE A 16 2.77 21.95 -27.66
CA ILE A 16 3.09 22.27 -26.25
C ILE A 16 2.23 21.43 -25.28
N GLY A 17 1.18 20.75 -25.76
CA GLY A 17 0.20 20.07 -24.91
C GLY A 17 0.56 18.66 -24.40
N PHE A 18 1.72 18.09 -24.74
CA PHE A 18 1.98 16.64 -24.54
C PHE A 18 3.04 16.25 -23.50
N ALA A 19 3.55 17.18 -22.69
CA ALA A 19 4.63 16.89 -21.75
C ALA A 19 4.20 16.51 -20.31
N GLY A 20 2.91 16.51 -19.99
CA GLY A 20 2.42 16.43 -18.60
C GLY A 20 1.87 15.08 -18.09
N PHE A 21 1.70 14.06 -18.95
CA PHE A 21 0.85 12.89 -18.62
C PHE A 21 1.59 11.63 -18.12
N GLY A 22 2.90 11.67 -17.89
CA GLY A 22 3.70 10.46 -17.66
C GLY A 22 3.87 9.97 -16.22
N CYS A 23 3.76 10.84 -15.21
CA CYS A 23 4.22 10.48 -13.85
C CYS A 23 3.10 9.92 -12.94
N ALA A 24 1.86 10.42 -13.05
CA ALA A 24 0.77 10.02 -12.17
C ALA A 24 0.39 8.53 -12.36
N GLY A 25 0.27 8.07 -13.61
CA GLY A 25 -0.14 6.68 -13.89
C GLY A 25 0.89 5.63 -13.46
N GLN A 26 2.19 5.98 -13.42
CA GLN A 26 3.24 5.05 -13.01
C GLN A 26 3.23 4.82 -11.49
N HIS A 27 2.94 5.86 -10.69
CA HIS A 27 2.86 5.74 -9.24
C HIS A 27 1.67 4.87 -8.83
N ASP A 28 0.48 5.11 -9.40
CA ASP A 28 -0.70 4.32 -9.10
C ASP A 28 -0.51 2.85 -9.46
N GLN A 29 0.06 2.57 -10.64
CA GLN A 29 0.35 1.20 -11.04
C GLN A 29 1.29 0.48 -10.05
N ALA A 30 2.31 1.18 -9.55
CA ALA A 30 3.21 0.63 -8.54
C ALA A 30 2.48 0.35 -7.22
N MET A 31 1.61 1.26 -6.77
CA MET A 31 0.82 1.08 -5.54
C MET A 31 -0.20 -0.06 -5.64
N TYR A 32 -0.87 -0.22 -6.79
CA TYR A 32 -1.73 -1.38 -7.03
C TYR A 32 -0.96 -2.71 -7.08
N SER A 33 0.25 -2.71 -7.65
CA SER A 33 1.10 -3.90 -7.58
C SER A 33 1.49 -4.22 -6.13
N LEU A 34 1.81 -3.19 -5.35
CA LEU A 34 2.20 -3.32 -3.95
C LEU A 34 1.04 -3.82 -3.08
N SER A 35 -0.21 -3.42 -3.35
CA SER A 35 -1.39 -3.90 -2.63
C SER A 35 -1.63 -5.40 -2.81
N VAL A 36 -1.35 -5.94 -4.00
CA VAL A 36 -1.43 -7.39 -4.26
C VAL A 36 -0.38 -8.14 -3.46
N GLU A 37 0.84 -7.61 -3.37
CA GLU A 37 1.88 -8.21 -2.52
C GLU A 37 1.53 -8.09 -1.03
N LEU A 38 0.88 -6.99 -0.62
CA LEU A 38 0.50 -6.79 0.78
C LEU A 38 -0.52 -7.84 1.20
N ASN A 39 -1.52 -8.09 0.36
CA ASN A 39 -2.51 -9.12 0.62
C ASN A 39 -1.89 -10.52 0.84
N LYS A 40 -0.86 -10.88 0.05
CA LYS A 40 -0.14 -12.15 0.26
C LYS A 40 0.60 -12.17 1.60
N LEU A 41 1.28 -11.07 1.95
CA LEU A 41 1.99 -10.95 3.21
C LEU A 41 1.03 -11.03 4.40
N THR A 42 -0.09 -10.30 4.37
CA THR A 42 -1.13 -10.37 5.40
C THR A 42 -1.72 -11.77 5.51
N THR A 43 -1.98 -12.46 4.39
CA THR A 43 -2.49 -13.83 4.40
C THR A 43 -1.51 -14.81 5.07
N ALA A 44 -0.21 -14.67 4.79
CA ALA A 44 0.82 -15.48 5.43
C ALA A 44 0.92 -15.19 6.94
N ALA A 45 0.87 -13.90 7.31
CA ALA A 45 0.88 -13.44 8.69
C ALA A 45 -0.35 -13.91 9.49
N GLU A 46 -1.54 -13.83 8.88
CA GLU A 46 -2.80 -14.34 9.42
C GLU A 46 -2.71 -15.83 9.73
N GLY A 47 -2.18 -16.62 8.78
CA GLY A 47 -1.96 -18.05 8.99
C GLY A 47 -1.00 -18.33 10.14
N TYR A 48 0.08 -17.57 10.24
CA TYR A 48 1.04 -17.71 11.34
C TYR A 48 0.41 -17.37 12.70
N GLU A 49 -0.31 -16.25 12.79
CA GLU A 49 -1.02 -15.83 14.00
C GLU A 49 -2.03 -16.90 14.44
N HIS A 50 -2.87 -17.37 13.51
CA HIS A 50 -3.93 -18.32 13.80
C HIS A 50 -3.42 -19.70 14.24
N TYR A 51 -2.44 -20.26 13.51
CA TYR A 51 -2.01 -21.65 13.72
C TYR A 51 -0.85 -21.78 14.70
N MET A 52 0.10 -20.84 14.69
CA MET A 52 1.30 -20.93 15.54
C MET A 52 1.13 -20.21 16.88
N LYS A 53 0.20 -19.25 16.97
CA LYS A 53 -0.09 -18.47 18.18
C LYS A 53 1.19 -17.89 18.81
N PRO A 54 1.91 -17.03 18.06
CA PRO A 54 3.17 -16.47 18.51
C PRO A 54 2.98 -15.58 19.74
N ASP A 55 4.09 -15.25 20.40
CA ASP A 55 4.06 -14.34 21.55
C ASP A 55 3.47 -12.97 21.14
N PRO A 56 2.43 -12.46 21.83
CA PRO A 56 1.89 -11.13 21.58
C PRO A 56 2.92 -10.00 21.84
N GLY A 57 3.99 -10.26 22.59
CA GLY A 57 5.09 -9.31 22.80
C GLY A 57 6.17 -9.31 21.71
N MET A 58 6.09 -10.21 20.72
CA MET A 58 7.04 -10.29 19.60
C MET A 58 7.06 -9.00 18.79
N SER A 59 8.24 -8.55 18.37
CA SER A 59 8.36 -7.38 17.50
C SER A 59 7.80 -7.65 16.10
N ASP A 60 7.32 -6.60 15.42
CA ASP A 60 6.77 -6.69 14.06
C ASP A 60 7.75 -7.33 13.07
N GLU A 61 9.03 -6.95 13.14
CA GLU A 61 10.07 -7.51 12.27
C GLU A 61 10.24 -9.01 12.49
N GLU A 62 10.33 -9.44 13.75
CA GLU A 62 10.47 -10.86 14.09
C GLU A 62 9.22 -11.65 13.72
N PHE A 63 8.04 -11.08 13.97
CA PHE A 63 6.76 -11.69 13.62
C PHE A 63 6.65 -11.92 12.12
N LEU A 64 6.91 -10.89 11.30
CA LEU A 64 6.85 -11.00 9.85
C LEU A 64 7.91 -11.95 9.29
N LYS A 65 9.13 -11.94 9.86
CA LYS A 65 10.18 -12.89 9.47
C LYS A 65 9.76 -14.34 9.73
N ASN A 66 9.15 -14.62 10.87
CA ASN A 66 8.67 -15.96 11.19
C ASN A 66 7.46 -16.36 10.35
N ALA A 67 6.50 -15.44 10.16
CA ALA A 67 5.32 -15.67 9.32
C ALA A 67 5.70 -16.03 7.87
N THR A 68 6.78 -15.43 7.38
CA THR A 68 7.31 -15.63 6.02
C THR A 68 8.46 -16.64 5.95
N GLU A 69 8.74 -17.43 7.00
CA GLU A 69 9.87 -18.37 7.01
C GLU A 69 9.81 -19.35 5.82
N HIS A 70 8.60 -19.76 5.43
CA HIS A 70 8.35 -20.66 4.30
C HIS A 70 8.52 -19.99 2.92
N ASP A 71 8.37 -18.67 2.83
CA ASP A 71 8.60 -17.86 1.64
C ASP A 71 9.10 -16.45 2.00
N PRO A 72 10.40 -16.28 2.26
CA PRO A 72 10.98 -14.98 2.63
C PRO A 72 10.85 -13.93 1.50
N GLY A 73 10.52 -14.35 0.27
CA GLY A 73 10.29 -13.47 -0.86
C GLY A 73 9.11 -12.52 -0.65
N LEU A 74 8.16 -12.85 0.24
CA LEU A 74 7.00 -12.03 0.57
C LEU A 74 7.37 -10.68 1.20
N LEU A 75 8.55 -10.55 1.82
CA LEU A 75 9.01 -9.28 2.41
C LEU A 75 9.74 -8.38 1.41
N LYS A 76 10.24 -8.94 0.30
CA LYS A 76 11.07 -8.22 -0.66
C LYS A 76 10.42 -6.96 -1.25
N PRO A 77 9.11 -6.94 -1.58
CA PRO A 77 8.45 -5.73 -2.08
C PRO A 77 8.44 -4.57 -1.06
N PHE A 78 8.65 -4.88 0.22
CA PHE A 78 8.49 -3.95 1.33
C PHE A 78 9.81 -3.45 1.95
N GLU A 79 10.97 -3.85 1.42
CA GLU A 79 12.29 -3.53 1.99
C GLU A 79 12.55 -2.01 2.17
N SER A 80 11.94 -1.19 1.32
CA SER A 80 12.05 0.27 1.38
C SER A 80 10.95 0.95 2.20
N TYR A 81 10.05 0.20 2.81
CA TYR A 81 8.88 0.71 3.51
C TYR A 81 8.98 0.40 5.00
N LYS A 82 8.28 1.20 5.80
CA LYS A 82 8.05 0.85 7.20
C LYS A 82 6.76 0.06 7.29
N LEU A 83 6.82 -1.11 7.92
CA LEU A 83 5.66 -1.94 8.21
C LEU A 83 5.32 -1.82 9.68
N ASN A 84 4.04 -1.61 9.98
CA ASN A 84 3.50 -1.75 11.34
C ASN A 84 2.50 -2.91 11.33
N VAL A 85 2.57 -3.77 12.34
CA VAL A 85 1.70 -4.94 12.46
C VAL A 85 0.82 -4.80 13.68
N GLU A 86 -0.49 -4.87 13.47
CA GLU A 86 -1.47 -4.99 14.54
C GLU A 86 -1.98 -6.43 14.60
N ARG A 87 -2.13 -6.97 15.82
CA ARG A 87 -2.61 -8.33 16.06
C ARG A 87 -3.72 -8.29 17.09
N GLN A 88 -4.90 -8.78 16.72
CA GLN A 88 -6.06 -8.79 17.61
C GLN A 88 -6.96 -9.98 17.30
N ASP A 89 -7.39 -10.70 18.34
CA ASP A 89 -8.38 -11.79 18.24
C ASP A 89 -8.03 -12.88 17.21
N GLY A 90 -6.74 -13.11 16.96
CA GLY A 90 -6.25 -14.09 15.98
C GLY A 90 -6.24 -13.58 14.54
N HIS A 91 -6.49 -12.28 14.33
CA HIS A 91 -6.37 -11.58 13.07
C HIS A 91 -5.16 -10.64 13.05
N VAL A 92 -4.67 -10.35 11.86
CA VAL A 92 -3.52 -9.47 11.59
C VAL A 92 -3.95 -8.33 10.69
N SER A 93 -3.51 -7.11 11.01
CA SER A 93 -3.49 -5.98 10.07
C SER A 93 -2.06 -5.54 9.82
N ILE A 94 -1.73 -5.26 8.57
CA ILE A 94 -0.42 -4.72 8.18
C ILE A 94 -0.63 -3.36 7.53
N LEU A 95 -0.01 -2.35 8.13
CA LEU A 95 0.05 -0.98 7.60
C LEU A 95 1.41 -0.76 6.93
N VAL A 96 1.37 -0.33 5.67
CA VAL A 96 2.55 0.10 4.90
C VAL A 96 2.66 1.61 4.96
N CYS A 97 3.81 2.07 5.43
CA CYS A 97 4.18 3.47 5.55
C CYS A 97 5.32 3.82 4.59
N THR A 98 5.45 5.10 4.26
CA THR A 98 6.64 5.65 3.63
C THR A 98 7.92 5.29 4.41
N PRO A 99 9.11 5.28 3.78
CA PRO A 99 10.36 4.92 4.45
C PRO A 99 10.65 5.74 5.71
N ASP A 100 10.22 7.00 5.76
CA ASP A 100 10.35 7.89 6.92
C ASP A 100 9.28 7.65 8.01
N GLY A 101 8.29 6.79 7.73
CA GLY A 101 7.20 6.45 8.63
C GLY A 101 6.14 7.55 8.79
N HIS A 102 6.16 8.59 7.95
CA HIS A 102 5.25 9.72 8.10
C HIS A 102 3.89 9.52 7.44
N GLN A 103 3.85 8.95 6.23
CA GLN A 103 2.61 8.82 5.45
C GLN A 103 2.20 7.35 5.29
N ALA A 104 0.92 7.09 5.53
CA ALA A 104 0.30 5.80 5.28
C ALA A 104 0.00 5.61 3.79
N LEU A 105 0.32 4.43 3.28
CA LEU A 105 0.17 4.09 1.86
C LEU A 105 -0.87 2.99 1.65
N LEU A 106 -0.79 1.91 2.42
CA LEU A 106 -1.65 0.74 2.27
C LEU A 106 -2.00 0.18 3.63
N GLN A 107 -3.22 -0.31 3.82
CA GLN A 107 -3.57 -1.16 4.95
C GLN A 107 -4.41 -2.34 4.47
N ASP A 108 -4.10 -3.50 5.00
CA ASP A 108 -4.79 -4.76 4.72
C ASP A 108 -5.00 -5.53 6.03
N VAL A 109 -6.13 -6.23 6.13
CA VAL A 109 -6.60 -6.90 7.34
C VAL A 109 -7.00 -8.33 6.99
N GLY A 110 -6.40 -9.31 7.66
CA GLY A 110 -6.52 -10.74 7.33
C GLY A 110 -7.92 -11.34 7.55
N CYS A 111 -8.86 -10.60 8.12
CA CYS A 111 -10.23 -11.04 8.37
C CYS A 111 -11.16 -10.87 7.14
N THR A 112 -10.71 -10.21 6.07
CA THR A 112 -11.47 -10.01 4.83
C THR A 112 -10.79 -10.74 3.65
N ASN A 113 -11.57 -11.01 2.59
CA ASN A 113 -11.06 -11.67 1.37
C ASN A 113 -10.55 -10.68 0.31
N GLN A 114 -10.69 -9.37 0.55
CA GLN A 114 -10.35 -8.32 -0.41
C GLN A 114 -9.41 -7.34 0.26
N PHE A 115 -8.54 -6.73 -0.54
CA PHE A 115 -7.70 -5.66 -0.04
C PHE A 115 -8.52 -4.48 0.50
N ASP A 116 -8.19 -4.01 1.70
CA ASP A 116 -9.09 -3.09 2.42
C ASP A 116 -8.88 -1.61 2.07
N GLN A 117 -7.66 -1.06 2.18
CA GLN A 117 -7.49 0.40 2.16
C GLN A 117 -6.33 0.94 1.31
N HIS A 118 -6.69 1.67 0.25
CA HIS A 118 -5.77 2.35 -0.67
C HIS A 118 -5.41 3.77 -0.15
N LEU A 119 -4.69 3.85 0.97
CA LEU A 119 -4.46 5.11 1.70
C LEU A 119 -3.66 6.17 0.90
N TRP A 120 -2.84 5.76 -0.07
CA TRP A 120 -2.06 6.67 -0.93
C TRP A 120 -2.93 7.61 -1.77
N GLN A 121 -4.20 7.28 -2.00
CA GLN A 121 -5.14 8.09 -2.79
C GLN A 121 -5.82 9.18 -1.95
N SER A 122 -5.54 9.24 -0.65
CA SER A 122 -6.20 10.16 0.27
C SER A 122 -5.66 11.59 0.13
N GLU A 123 -6.58 12.56 0.05
CA GLU A 123 -6.26 13.97 0.15
C GLU A 123 -7.05 14.61 1.31
N PRO A 124 -6.38 15.11 2.36
CA PRO A 124 -4.93 15.15 2.56
C PRO A 124 -4.30 13.77 2.83
N ALA A 125 -2.99 13.67 2.65
CA ALA A 125 -2.24 12.46 3.00
C ALA A 125 -2.44 12.10 4.48
N ILE A 126 -2.62 10.81 4.76
CA ILE A 126 -2.92 10.30 6.10
C ILE A 126 -1.60 10.00 6.83
N PRO A 127 -1.36 10.57 8.03
CA PRO A 127 -0.21 10.20 8.85
C PRO A 127 -0.27 8.73 9.30
N CYS A 128 0.86 8.03 9.30
CA CYS A 128 0.89 6.63 9.74
C CYS A 128 0.40 6.41 11.18
N GLU A 129 0.73 7.34 12.09
CA GLU A 129 0.28 7.28 13.49
C GLU A 129 -1.22 7.54 13.65
N SER A 130 -1.89 8.05 12.62
CA SER A 130 -3.31 8.39 12.64
C SER A 130 -4.20 7.31 12.04
N VAL A 131 -3.61 6.30 11.39
CA VAL A 131 -4.36 5.13 10.94
C VAL A 131 -4.80 4.37 12.18
N GLN A 132 -6.12 4.27 12.36
CA GLN A 132 -6.74 3.63 13.50
C GLN A 132 -7.15 2.21 13.15
N ASP A 133 -7.25 1.38 14.19
CA ASP A 133 -7.86 0.05 14.26
C ASP A 133 -8.27 -0.55 12.91
N GLY A 134 -7.34 -1.28 12.30
CA GLY A 134 -7.61 -2.04 11.09
C GLY A 134 -8.78 -3.02 11.25
N PHE A 135 -9.06 -3.49 12.47
CA PHE A 135 -10.08 -4.50 12.73
C PHE A 135 -11.51 -3.96 12.78
N SER A 136 -11.72 -2.65 12.62
CA SER A 136 -13.07 -2.06 12.48
C SER A 136 -13.88 -2.64 11.32
N VAL A 137 -13.20 -3.25 10.32
CA VAL A 137 -13.85 -3.97 9.20
C VAL A 137 -14.17 -5.43 9.54
N CYS A 138 -13.56 -5.98 10.60
CA CYS A 138 -13.78 -7.35 11.06
C CYS A 138 -15.08 -7.42 11.88
N GLY A 139 -16.01 -8.27 11.45
CA GLY A 139 -17.31 -8.42 12.11
C GLY A 139 -18.44 -7.59 11.49
N ALA A 140 -18.24 -6.95 10.34
CA ALA A 140 -19.31 -6.40 9.51
C ALA A 140 -20.16 -7.47 8.77
N ASN A 141 -20.15 -8.72 9.26
CA ASN A 141 -20.83 -9.87 8.68
C ASN A 141 -21.80 -10.51 9.68
#